data_AF-A0AAW7M7E9-F1
#
_entry.id   AF-A0AAW7M7E9-F1
#
_cell.length_a   1.000
_cell.length_b   1.000
_cell.length_c   1.000
_cell.angle_alpha   90.00
_cell.angle_beta   90.00
_cell.angle_gamma   90.00
#
_symmetry.space_group_name_H-M   'P 1'
#
loop_
_entity.id
_entity.type
_entity.pdbx_description
1 polymer ?
#
loop_
_entity_poly.entity_id
_entity_poly.type
_entity_poly.pdbx_seq_one_letter_code
_entity_poly.pdbx_strand_id
1 'polypeptide(L)'
;MISLAGRDILHAWGKFVFTGIGLGLLIGVTLVMAGVYRGMVDDGKALLDNSGADLWVVQKDTLGPYAESSSLNDDVYRAILAMPGVSQA
;
A
#
# COMPACT_ATOMS: atom_id res chain seq x y z
N MET A 1 44.23 -22.64 -7.51
CA MET A 1 43.40 -22.44 -8.73
C MET A 1 43.42 -20.96 -9.05
N ILE A 2 43.81 -20.55 -10.27
CA ILE A 2 43.82 -19.13 -10.63
C ILE A 2 42.39 -18.69 -10.94
N SER A 3 41.93 -17.55 -10.39
CA SER A 3 40.58 -17.03 -10.66
C SER A 3 40.56 -16.36 -12.03
N LEU A 4 40.06 -17.08 -13.03
CA LEU A 4 39.88 -16.54 -14.39
C LEU A 4 38.82 -15.45 -14.43
N ALA A 5 37.74 -15.58 -13.64
CA ALA A 5 36.68 -14.58 -13.56
C ALA A 5 37.20 -13.22 -13.08
N GLY A 6 38.10 -13.19 -12.10
CA GLY A 6 38.70 -11.94 -11.62
C GLY A 6 39.56 -11.24 -12.67
N ARG A 7 40.36 -12.00 -13.42
CA ARG A 7 41.16 -11.44 -14.53
C ARG A 7 40.28 -10.91 -15.66
N ASP A 8 39.17 -11.58 -15.95
CA ASP A 8 38.22 -11.15 -16.98
C ASP A 8 37.50 -9.85 -16.58
N ILE A 9 37.07 -9.74 -15.32
CA ILE A 9 36.50 -8.50 -14.77
C ILE A 9 37.51 -7.34 -14.83
N LEU A 10 38.78 -7.59 -14.49
CA LEU A 10 39.83 -6.56 -14.60
C LEU A 10 40.09 -6.15 -16.05
N HIS A 11 40.05 -7.10 -16.99
CA HIS A 11 40.24 -6.82 -18.41
C HIS A 11 39.06 -6.05 -19.03
N ALA A 12 37.83 -6.30 -18.57
CA ALA A 12 36.60 -5.67 -19.02
C ALA A 12 35.94 -4.76 -17.96
N TRP A 13 36.76 -4.09 -17.13
CA TRP A 13 36.32 -3.37 -15.92
C TRP A 13 35.14 -2.42 -16.14
N GLY A 14 35.21 -1.58 -17.19
CA GLY A 14 34.13 -0.64 -17.50
C GLY A 14 32.81 -1.34 -17.80
N LYS A 15 32.82 -2.38 -18.64
CA LYS A 15 31.61 -3.14 -18.99
C LYS A 15 31.00 -3.79 -17.75
N PHE A 16 31.82 -4.39 -16.89
CA PHE A 16 31.35 -5.02 -15.66
C PHE A 16 30.69 -4.03 -14.71
N VAL A 17 31.30 -2.86 -14.50
CA VAL A 17 30.72 -1.80 -13.65
C VAL A 17 29.39 -1.29 -14.21
N PHE A 18 29.32 -1.00 -15.52
CA PHE A 18 28.06 -0.52 -16.12
C PHE A 18 26.95 -1.56 -16.04
N THR A 19 27.24 -2.84 -16.26
CA THR A 19 26.26 -3.92 -16.10
C THR A 19 25.83 -4.08 -14.64
N GLY A 20 26.77 -3.99 -13.69
CA GLY A 20 26.46 -4.04 -12.26
C GLY A 20 25.56 -2.89 -11.82
N ILE A 21 25.82 -1.67 -12.31
CA ILE A 21 24.95 -0.50 -12.08
C ILE A 21 23.57 -0.75 -12.69
N GLY A 22 23.48 -1.22 -13.94
CA GLY A 22 22.20 -1.52 -14.59
C GLY A 22 21.37 -2.54 -13.81
N LEU A 23 22.00 -3.63 -13.38
CA LEU A 23 21.34 -4.65 -12.55
C LEU A 23 20.92 -4.08 -11.19
N GLY A 24 21.78 -3.29 -10.55
CA GLY A 24 21.50 -2.62 -9.29
C GLY A 24 20.31 -1.66 -9.40
N LEU A 25 20.21 -0.91 -10.50
CA LEU A 25 19.07 -0.03 -10.77
C LEU A 25 17.77 -0.82 -10.97
N LEU A 26 17.79 -1.94 -11.71
CA LEU A 26 16.61 -2.79 -11.90
C LEU A 26 16.09 -3.38 -10.58
N ILE A 27 17.01 -3.85 -9.73
CA ILE A 27 16.67 -4.32 -8.38
C ILE A 27 16.14 -3.15 -7.54
N GLY A 28 16.81 -2.00 -7.61
CA GLY A 28 16.40 -0.77 -6.92
C GLY A 28 14.98 -0.35 -7.26
N VAL A 29 14.60 -0.34 -8.54
CA VAL A 29 13.24 -0.03 -8.99
C VAL A 29 12.22 -0.99 -8.40
N THR A 30 12.55 -2.29 -8.34
CA THR A 30 11.65 -3.29 -7.77
C THR A 30 11.43 -3.06 -6.27
N LEU A 31 12.50 -2.74 -5.53
CA LEU A 31 12.41 -2.42 -4.10
C LEU A 31 11.61 -1.13 -3.86
N VAL A 32 11.81 -0.11 -4.70
CA VAL A 32 11.03 1.13 -4.66
C VAL A 32 9.56 0.84 -4.89
N MET A 33 9.21 0.07 -5.92
CA MET A 33 7.82 -0.26 -6.23
C MET A 33 7.13 -1.01 -5.07
N ALA A 34 7.84 -1.98 -4.47
CA ALA A 34 7.34 -2.67 -3.29
C ALA A 34 7.15 -1.74 -2.09
N GLY A 35 8.08 -0.81 -1.87
CA GLY A 35 8.00 0.19 -0.80
C GLY A 35 6.83 1.16 -1.00
N VAL A 36 6.68 1.72 -2.20
CA VAL A 36 5.58 2.62 -2.56
C VAL A 36 4.24 1.93 -2.38
N TYR A 37 4.11 0.69 -2.87
CA TYR A 37 2.88 -0.07 -2.72
C TYR A 37 2.50 -0.27 -1.24
N ARG A 38 3.46 -0.70 -0.40
CA ARG A 38 3.23 -0.87 1.04
C ARG A 38 2.86 0.46 1.70
N GLY A 39 3.59 1.54 1.41
CA GLY A 39 3.31 2.85 1.96
C GLY A 39 1.91 3.37 1.60
N MET A 40 1.47 3.20 0.36
CA MET A 40 0.12 3.59 -0.06
C MET A 40 -0.97 2.75 0.63
N VAL A 41 -0.73 1.46 0.84
CA VAL A 41 -1.65 0.58 1.60
C VAL A 41 -1.74 1.02 3.06
N ASP A 42 -0.60 1.32 3.68
CA ASP A 42 -0.55 1.75 5.08
C ASP A 42 -1.21 3.13 5.26
N ASP A 43 -1.00 4.07 4.34
CA ASP A 43 -1.66 5.37 4.34
C ASP A 43 -3.19 5.24 4.18
N GLY A 44 -3.63 4.39 3.25
CA GLY A 44 -5.05 4.09 3.07
C GLY A 44 -5.70 3.48 4.31
N LYS A 45 -5.00 2.58 5.01
CA LYS A 45 -5.46 2.00 6.28
C LYS A 45 -5.48 3.02 7.41
N ALA A 46 -4.49 3.91 7.47
CA ALA A 46 -4.45 4.96 8.49
C ALA A 46 -5.70 5.84 8.43
N LEU A 47 -6.24 6.12 7.24
CA LEU A 47 -7.52 6.83 7.09
C LEU A 47 -8.69 6.05 7.70
N LEU A 48 -8.71 4.72 7.54
CA LEU A 48 -9.74 3.86 8.14
C LEU A 48 -9.61 3.80 9.67
N ASP A 49 -8.40 3.53 10.15
CA ASP A 49 -8.09 3.28 11.56
C ASP A 49 -8.29 4.55 12.42
N ASN A 50 -8.07 5.74 11.85
CA ASN A 50 -8.30 7.02 12.54
C ASN A 50 -9.78 7.27 12.91
N SER A 51 -10.73 6.58 12.27
CA SER A 51 -12.15 6.71 12.62
C SER A 51 -12.49 6.04 13.97
N GLY A 52 -11.70 5.05 14.40
CA GLY A 52 -11.98 4.23 15.59
C GLY A 52 -13.30 3.44 15.53
N ALA A 53 -13.93 3.34 14.35
CA ALA A 53 -15.22 2.68 14.20
C ALA A 53 -15.06 1.23 13.72
N ASP A 54 -15.76 0.31 14.37
CA ASP A 54 -15.80 -1.11 13.99
C ASP A 54 -16.64 -1.34 12.72
N LEU A 55 -17.58 -0.44 12.41
CA LEU A 55 -18.47 -0.50 11.26
C LEU A 55 -18.74 0.89 10.70
N TRP A 56 -18.72 1.01 9.37
CA TRP A 56 -19.10 2.23 8.66
C TRP A 56 -20.41 2.04 7.93
N VAL A 57 -21.30 3.02 8.07
CA VAL A 57 -22.58 3.05 7.36
C VAL A 57 -22.60 4.25 6.43
N VAL A 58 -22.84 3.99 5.15
CA VAL A 58 -22.84 4.99 4.09
C VAL A 58 -24.06 4.84 3.20
N GLN A 59 -24.46 5.95 2.57
CA GLN A 59 -25.56 5.96 1.63
C GLN A 59 -25.26 5.05 0.43
N LYS A 60 -26.27 4.29 0.00
CA LYS A 60 -26.15 3.42 -1.18
C LYS A 60 -25.79 4.25 -2.41
N ASP A 61 -24.99 3.67 -3.30
CA ASP A 61 -24.55 4.29 -4.56
C ASP A 61 -23.69 5.56 -4.36
N THR A 62 -22.96 5.62 -3.23
CA THR A 62 -21.93 6.64 -2.95
C THR A 62 -20.55 6.00 -2.74
N LEU A 63 -19.47 6.78 -2.89
CA LEU A 63 -18.08 6.28 -2.76
C LEU A 63 -17.58 6.06 -1.32
N GLY A 64 -18.44 6.20 -0.31
CA GLY A 64 -18.07 5.96 1.09
C GLY A 64 -17.63 7.22 1.84
N PRO A 65 -17.20 7.13 3.11
CA PRO A 65 -17.18 8.28 4.01
C PRO A 65 -16.08 9.31 3.72
N TYR A 66 -15.05 8.95 2.95
CA TYR A 66 -13.90 9.81 2.66
C TYR A 66 -13.81 10.25 1.19
N ALA A 67 -14.42 9.51 0.26
CA ALA A 67 -14.30 9.76 -1.17
C ALA A 67 -15.45 10.62 -1.73
N GLU A 68 -16.65 10.52 -1.14
CA GLU A 68 -17.82 11.35 -1.49
C GLU A 68 -18.67 11.65 -0.27
N SER A 69 -19.47 12.72 -0.35
CA SER A 69 -20.41 13.05 0.72
C SER A 69 -21.53 12.01 0.80
N SER A 70 -21.62 11.33 1.94
CA SER A 70 -22.76 10.48 2.30
C SER A 70 -23.70 11.25 3.23
N SER A 71 -24.98 11.35 2.89
CA SER A 71 -26.00 11.99 3.74
C SER A 71 -27.01 10.95 4.22
N LEU A 72 -26.98 10.64 5.51
CA LEU A 72 -27.93 9.73 6.16
C LEU A 72 -28.75 10.52 7.19
N ASN A 73 -30.00 10.11 7.41
CA ASN A 73 -30.81 10.66 8.49
C ASN A 73 -30.28 10.16 9.84
N ASP A 74 -30.38 11.00 10.87
CA ASP A 74 -29.93 10.68 12.22
C ASP A 74 -30.65 9.45 12.78
N ASP A 75 -31.93 9.23 12.45
CA ASP A 75 -32.71 8.10 12.98
C ASP A 75 -32.23 6.71 12.53
N VAL A 76 -31.35 6.64 11.53
CA VAL A 76 -30.78 5.39 10.99
C VAL A 76 -29.99 4.61 12.06
N TYR A 77 -29.37 5.27 13.05
CA TYR A 77 -28.66 4.56 14.13
C TYR A 77 -29.57 3.58 14.88
N ARG A 78 -30.89 3.87 14.96
CA ARG A 78 -31.85 2.99 15.66
C ARG A 78 -32.05 1.67 14.92
N ALA A 79 -32.06 1.71 13.60
CA ALA A 79 -32.13 0.51 12.78
C ALA A 79 -30.83 -0.30 12.88
N ILE A 80 -29.67 0.38 12.93
CA ILE A 80 -28.36 -0.25 13.09
C ILE A 80 -28.25 -0.94 14.46
N LEU A 81 -28.67 -0.30 15.55
CA LEU A 81 -28.70 -0.89 16.90
C LEU A 81 -29.56 -2.16 17.00
N ALA A 82 -30.57 -2.31 16.13
CA ALA A 82 -31.42 -3.50 16.12
C ALA A 82 -30.76 -4.69 15.39
N MET A 83 -29.62 -4.49 14.71
CA MET A 83 -28.94 -5.56 13.98
C MET A 83 -28.17 -6.48 14.95
N PRO A 84 -28.27 -7.81 14.79
CA PRO A 84 -27.51 -8.74 15.62
C PRO A 84 -26.00 -8.48 15.53
N GLY A 85 -25.35 -8.34 16.68
CA GLY A 85 -23.90 -8.11 16.77
C GLY A 85 -23.48 -6.65 16.94
N VAL A 86 -24.41 -5.69 16.82
CA VAL A 86 -24.14 -4.26 17.11
C VAL A 86 -24.35 -4.00 18.59
N SER A 87 -23.28 -3.63 19.31
CA SER A 87 -23.34 -3.26 20.74
C SER A 87 -23.61 -1.77 20.94
N GLN A 88 -23.16 -0.93 20.00
CA GLN A 88 -23.25 0.52 20.01
C GLN A 88 -23.30 1.02 18.55
N ALA A 89 -24.07 2.09 18.30
CA ALA A 89 -24.14 2.79 17.02
C ALA A 89 -24.23 4.30 17.26
#